data_AF-A0A7K2FS93-F1
#
_entry.id   AF-A0A7K2FS93-F1
#
_cell.length_a   1.000
_cell.length_b   1.000
_cell.length_c   1.000
_cell.angle_alpha   90.00
_cell.angle_beta   90.00
_cell.angle_gamma   90.00
#
_symmetry.space_group_name_H-M   'P 1'
#
loop_
_entity.id
_entity.type
_entity.pdbx_description
1 polymer ?
#
loop_
_entity_poly.entity_id
_entity_poly.type
_entity_poly.pdbx_seq_one_letter_code
_entity_poly.pdbx_strand_id
1 'polypeptide(L)'
;MGAHRRLATTGCDRGTAALCVLSAAAAALGAVPAHATPHPGTRAELDRLYAEAERATEDYDRADERTDALRREVHHAQDRLARGQQKVNDLREKLGSLAGAEYRSGGLDPSVALFFSARPEHYLDQASVLDRVGTRQAGQLRELRTTLREVAQERAEAAGKLADLERGRAAVARHKRNVRAKLAAARRL
;
A
#
# COMPACT_ATOMS: atom_id res chain seq x y z
N MET A 1 44.62 27.54 -5.61
CA MET A 1 45.67 27.80 -6.62
C MET A 1 46.28 26.47 -7.01
N GLY A 2 46.43 26.20 -8.31
CA GLY A 2 46.97 24.94 -8.83
C GLY A 2 46.27 24.48 -10.10
N ALA A 3 46.38 25.26 -11.17
CA ALA A 3 46.06 24.83 -12.52
C ALA A 3 47.19 23.93 -13.05
N HIS A 4 46.89 22.96 -13.92
CA HIS A 4 47.29 22.98 -15.34
C HIS A 4 47.00 21.66 -16.06
N ARG A 5 46.06 21.77 -17.02
CA ARG A 5 46.09 21.28 -18.42
C ARG A 5 46.36 19.80 -18.71
N ARG A 6 45.46 19.20 -19.50
CA ARG A 6 45.65 19.03 -20.97
C ARG A 6 44.31 18.83 -21.69
N LEU A 7 44.21 19.50 -22.82
CA LEU A 7 43.14 19.45 -23.83
C LEU A 7 43.70 18.77 -25.09
N ALA A 8 42.75 18.38 -25.96
CA ALA A 8 42.89 17.88 -27.34
C ALA A 8 43.02 16.34 -27.45
N THR A 9 42.38 15.65 -28.40
CA THR A 9 42.07 16.01 -29.79
C THR A 9 40.86 15.25 -30.36
N THR A 10 40.20 15.91 -31.30
CA THR A 10 39.24 15.48 -32.33
C THR A 10 39.70 14.29 -33.17
N GLY A 11 38.76 13.47 -33.67
CA GLY A 11 38.98 12.52 -34.76
C GLY A 11 37.66 11.97 -35.32
N CYS A 12 37.25 12.49 -36.47
CA CYS A 12 36.19 11.96 -37.33
C CYS A 12 36.77 10.92 -38.31
N ASP A 13 35.89 10.11 -38.89
CA ASP A 13 35.97 9.44 -40.19
C ASP A 13 36.18 7.91 -40.26
N ARG A 14 35.10 7.27 -40.78
CA ARG A 14 35.04 6.35 -41.93
C ARG A 14 35.80 5.02 -41.85
N GLY A 15 35.04 3.93 -41.99
CA GLY A 15 35.62 2.62 -42.30
C GLY A 15 34.58 1.54 -42.62
N THR A 16 34.26 1.40 -43.91
CA THR A 16 33.88 0.15 -44.60
C THR A 16 32.61 -0.59 -44.18
N ALA A 17 31.48 -0.22 -44.81
CA ALA A 17 30.37 -1.14 -45.03
C ALA A 17 30.77 -2.13 -46.13
N ALA A 18 31.02 -3.39 -45.74
CA ALA A 18 31.32 -4.46 -46.68
C ALA A 18 30.05 -4.87 -47.44
N LEU A 19 30.10 -4.74 -48.76
CA LEU A 19 29.15 -5.33 -49.70
C LEU A 19 29.25 -6.86 -49.62
N CYS A 20 28.17 -7.51 -49.17
CA CYS A 20 27.93 -8.93 -49.43
C CYS A 20 26.85 -9.05 -50.50
N VAL A 21 27.29 -9.22 -51.75
CA VAL A 21 26.44 -9.69 -52.85
C VAL A 21 26.16 -11.18 -52.61
N LEU A 22 24.92 -11.51 -52.25
CA LEU A 22 24.43 -12.89 -52.27
C LEU A 22 23.48 -13.05 -53.46
N SER A 23 24.00 -13.67 -54.52
CA SER A 23 23.22 -14.17 -55.65
C SER A 23 22.30 -15.29 -55.17
N ALA A 24 20.99 -15.04 -55.13
CA ALA A 24 19.99 -16.09 -54.92
C ALA A 24 19.54 -16.63 -56.29
N ALA A 25 20.01 -17.83 -56.61
CA ALA A 25 19.57 -18.60 -57.77
C ALA A 25 18.08 -18.94 -57.66
N ALA A 26 17.31 -18.58 -58.68
CA ALA A 26 15.90 -18.92 -58.82
C ALA A 26 15.76 -20.43 -59.07
N ALA A 27 15.51 -21.20 -58.02
CA ALA A 27 14.97 -22.54 -58.13
C ALA A 27 13.43 -22.46 -58.14
N ALA A 28 12.87 -22.52 -59.34
CA ALA A 28 11.44 -22.71 -59.56
C ALA A 28 11.03 -24.10 -59.07
N LEU A 29 10.61 -24.20 -57.82
CA LEU A 29 9.79 -25.30 -57.32
C LEU A 29 8.37 -24.76 -57.18
N GLY A 30 7.47 -25.37 -57.95
CA GLY A 30 6.10 -24.92 -58.16
C GLY A 30 5.43 -24.44 -56.88
N ALA A 31 5.16 -23.14 -56.82
CA ALA A 31 4.17 -22.60 -55.92
C ALA A 31 2.84 -23.19 -56.35
N VAL A 32 2.45 -24.30 -55.71
CA VAL A 32 1.02 -24.60 -55.57
C VAL A 32 0.50 -23.43 -54.76
N PRO A 33 -0.35 -22.56 -55.33
CA PRO A 33 -0.94 -21.52 -54.53
C PRO A 33 -1.86 -22.26 -53.56
N ALA A 34 -1.42 -22.42 -52.31
CA ALA A 34 -2.33 -22.69 -51.21
C ALA A 34 -3.17 -21.43 -51.03
N HIS A 35 -4.12 -21.22 -51.94
CA HIS A 35 -5.23 -20.32 -51.74
C HIS A 35 -6.07 -20.91 -50.62
N ALA A 36 -5.65 -20.68 -49.38
CA ALA A 36 -6.57 -20.60 -48.28
C ALA A 36 -7.40 -19.34 -48.51
N THR A 37 -8.40 -19.43 -49.40
CA THR A 37 -9.47 -18.43 -49.46
C THR A 37 -10.03 -18.31 -48.05
N PRO A 38 -9.86 -17.16 -47.37
CA PRO A 38 -10.46 -16.96 -46.06
C PRO A 38 -11.96 -17.16 -46.26
N HIS A 39 -12.53 -18.18 -45.62
CA HIS A 39 -13.98 -18.29 -45.64
C HIS A 39 -14.52 -17.00 -44.99
N PRO A 40 -15.53 -16.34 -45.59
CA PRO A 40 -16.09 -15.12 -45.00
C PRO A 40 -16.56 -15.32 -43.54
N GLY A 41 -16.88 -16.57 -43.16
CA GLY A 41 -17.16 -16.97 -41.77
C GLY A 41 -15.96 -16.82 -40.82
N THR A 42 -14.73 -17.08 -41.26
CA THR A 42 -13.53 -17.03 -40.40
C THR A 42 -13.20 -15.61 -39.95
N ARG A 43 -13.45 -14.61 -40.81
CA ARG A 43 -13.22 -13.20 -40.46
C ARG A 43 -14.23 -12.69 -39.43
N ALA A 44 -15.52 -13.00 -39.63
CA ALA A 44 -16.57 -12.61 -38.67
C ALA A 44 -16.37 -13.28 -37.30
N GLU A 45 -15.89 -14.52 -37.29
CA GLU A 45 -15.57 -15.24 -36.05
C GLU A 45 -14.33 -14.66 -35.34
N LEU A 46 -13.31 -14.28 -36.11
CA LEU A 46 -12.11 -13.60 -35.59
C LEU A 46 -12.47 -12.24 -34.97
N ASP A 47 -13.25 -11.41 -35.68
CA ASP A 47 -13.69 -10.10 -35.20
C ASP A 47 -14.50 -10.25 -33.90
N ARG A 48 -15.38 -11.26 -33.83
CA ARG A 48 -16.13 -11.57 -32.60
C ARG A 48 -15.19 -11.94 -31.44
N LEU A 49 -14.19 -12.79 -31.67
CA LEU A 49 -13.25 -13.20 -30.62
C LEU A 49 -12.40 -12.04 -30.12
N TYR A 50 -12.00 -11.12 -31.00
CA TYR A 50 -11.30 -9.90 -30.59
C TYR A 50 -12.21 -9.00 -29.74
N ALA A 51 -13.46 -8.75 -30.16
CA ALA A 51 -14.41 -7.99 -29.36
C ALA A 51 -14.67 -8.62 -27.98
N GLU A 52 -14.75 -9.95 -27.92
CA GLU A 52 -14.88 -10.67 -26.64
C GLU A 52 -13.61 -10.57 -25.77
N ALA A 53 -12.41 -10.55 -26.39
CA ALA A 53 -11.14 -10.39 -25.69
C ALA A 53 -10.94 -8.96 -25.16
N GLU A 54 -11.37 -7.95 -25.93
CA GLU A 54 -11.41 -6.55 -25.50
C GLU A 54 -12.30 -6.39 -24.26
N ARG A 55 -13.54 -6.88 -24.32
CA ARG A 55 -14.45 -6.83 -23.16
C ARG A 55 -13.88 -7.55 -21.93
N ALA A 56 -13.22 -8.69 -22.12
CA ALA A 56 -12.57 -9.40 -21.03
C ALA A 56 -11.39 -8.61 -20.44
N THR A 57 -10.69 -7.81 -21.27
CA THR A 57 -9.58 -6.95 -20.85
C THR A 57 -10.12 -5.76 -20.06
N GLU A 58 -11.18 -5.11 -20.51
CA GLU A 58 -11.86 -4.05 -19.75
C GLU A 58 -12.34 -4.54 -18.37
N ASP A 59 -12.89 -5.75 -18.30
CA ASP A 59 -13.29 -6.35 -17.01
C ASP A 59 -12.08 -6.67 -16.12
N TYR A 60 -10.94 -7.06 -16.70
CA TYR A 60 -9.68 -7.24 -15.99
C TYR A 60 -9.17 -5.92 -15.43
N ASP A 61 -9.07 -4.88 -16.26
CA ASP A 61 -8.56 -3.56 -15.89
C ASP A 61 -9.41 -2.96 -14.76
N ARG A 62 -10.74 -3.04 -14.88
CA ARG A 62 -11.67 -2.59 -13.82
C ARG A 62 -11.46 -3.33 -12.50
N ALA A 63 -11.24 -4.65 -12.56
CA ALA A 63 -10.97 -5.45 -11.37
C ALA A 63 -9.61 -5.11 -10.75
N ASP A 64 -8.60 -4.83 -11.57
CA ASP A 64 -7.24 -4.50 -11.15
C ASP A 64 -7.21 -3.13 -10.46
N GLU A 65 -7.81 -2.11 -11.08
CA GLU A 65 -7.95 -0.76 -10.51
C GLU A 65 -8.65 -0.77 -9.15
N ARG A 66 -9.76 -1.51 -9.04
CA ARG A 66 -10.47 -1.68 -7.77
C ARG A 66 -9.62 -2.38 -6.72
N THR A 67 -8.87 -3.40 -7.11
CA THR A 67 -7.99 -4.16 -6.20
C THR A 67 -6.83 -3.30 -5.71
N ASP A 68 -6.30 -2.41 -6.55
CA ASP A 68 -5.25 -1.48 -6.17
C ASP A 68 -5.77 -0.36 -5.26
N ALA A 69 -7.00 0.11 -5.46
CA ALA A 69 -7.66 0.99 -4.50
C ALA A 69 -7.79 0.33 -3.12
N LEU A 70 -8.29 -0.91 -3.06
CA LEU A 70 -8.38 -1.68 -1.82
C LEU A 70 -7.01 -1.87 -1.16
N ARG A 71 -5.95 -2.10 -1.94
CA ARG A 71 -4.58 -2.22 -1.41
C ARG A 71 -4.15 -0.94 -0.70
N ARG A 72 -4.38 0.24 -1.31
CA ARG A 72 -4.08 1.53 -0.68
C ARG A 72 -4.89 1.73 0.60
N GLU A 73 -6.17 1.38 0.59
CA GLU A 73 -7.01 1.48 1.78
C GLU A 73 -6.55 0.57 2.93
N VAL A 74 -6.10 -0.65 2.63
CA VAL A 74 -5.51 -1.56 3.62
C VAL A 74 -4.24 -0.97 4.22
N HIS A 75 -3.35 -0.41 3.40
CA HIS A 75 -2.15 0.27 3.89
C HIS A 75 -2.50 1.45 4.82
N HIS A 76 -3.43 2.32 4.41
CA HIS A 76 -3.87 3.41 5.26
C HIS A 76 -4.50 2.95 6.58
N ALA A 77 -5.24 1.83 6.56
CA ALA A 77 -5.79 1.24 7.77
C ALA A 77 -4.69 0.71 8.71
N GLN A 78 -3.67 0.04 8.16
CA GLN A 78 -2.50 -0.41 8.92
C GLN A 78 -1.75 0.76 9.56
N ASP A 79 -1.56 1.86 8.83
CA ASP A 79 -0.90 3.06 9.33
C ASP A 79 -1.68 3.71 10.48
N ARG A 80 -3.01 3.80 10.36
CA ARG A 80 -3.86 4.33 11.44
C ARG A 80 -3.79 3.45 12.68
N LEU A 81 -3.86 2.13 12.50
CA LEU A 81 -3.71 1.17 13.59
C LEU A 81 -2.36 1.29 14.31
N ALA A 82 -1.27 1.45 13.56
CA ALA A 82 0.05 1.65 14.15
C ALA A 82 0.11 2.94 14.99
N ARG A 83 -0.42 4.06 14.48
CA ARG A 83 -0.49 5.32 15.23
C ARG A 83 -1.40 5.23 16.46
N GLY A 84 -2.57 4.60 16.34
CA GLY A 84 -3.49 4.38 17.45
C GLY A 84 -2.86 3.51 18.53
N GLN A 85 -2.14 2.44 18.14
CA GLN A 85 -1.43 1.59 19.09
C GLN A 85 -0.28 2.34 19.78
N GLN A 86 0.47 3.17 19.05
CA GLN A 86 1.50 4.02 19.65
C GLN A 86 0.90 4.99 20.67
N LYS A 87 -0.22 5.63 20.33
CA LYS A 87 -0.93 6.54 21.23
C LYS A 87 -1.40 5.84 22.52
N VAL A 88 -1.89 4.59 22.41
CA VAL A 88 -2.23 3.75 23.56
C VAL A 88 -1.00 3.52 24.45
N ASN A 89 0.15 3.22 23.86
CA ASN A 89 1.39 2.99 24.61
C ASN A 89 1.83 4.27 25.34
N ASP A 90 1.85 5.42 24.66
CA ASP A 90 2.23 6.70 25.27
C ASP A 90 1.31 7.08 26.45
N LEU A 91 0.01 6.83 26.32
CA LEU A 91 -0.96 7.08 27.40
C LEU A 91 -0.75 6.14 28.58
N ARG A 92 -0.47 4.85 28.31
CA ARG A 92 -0.15 3.87 29.36
C ARG A 92 1.12 4.23 30.10
N GLU A 93 2.16 4.69 29.41
CA GLU A 93 3.41 5.13 30.04
C GLU A 93 3.19 6.35 30.94
N LYS A 94 2.45 7.35 30.45
CA LYS A 94 2.10 8.56 31.24
C LYS A 94 1.31 8.22 32.49
N LEU A 95 0.31 7.35 32.38
CA LEU A 95 -0.50 6.90 33.52
C LEU A 95 0.30 5.99 34.47
N GLY A 96 1.17 5.14 33.93
CA GLY A 96 1.99 4.21 34.70
C GLY A 96 3.11 4.88 35.50
N SER A 97 3.73 5.94 34.97
CA SER A 97 4.78 6.68 35.69
C SER A 97 4.27 7.33 36.98
N LEU A 98 3.03 7.82 36.96
CA LEU A 98 2.32 8.28 38.14
C LEU A 98 1.99 7.14 39.09
N ALA A 99 1.37 6.06 38.62
CA ALA A 99 1.03 4.93 39.49
C ALA A 99 2.29 4.38 40.19
N GLY A 100 3.44 4.39 39.51
CA GLY A 100 4.73 4.07 40.09
C GLY A 100 5.22 5.09 41.14
N ALA A 101 4.89 6.39 40.98
CA ALA A 101 5.18 7.41 41.99
C ALA A 101 4.33 7.21 43.26
N GLU A 102 3.03 6.91 43.11
CA GLU A 102 2.11 6.60 44.22
C GLU A 102 2.49 5.29 44.95
N TYR A 103 2.98 4.29 44.21
CA TYR A 103 3.51 3.07 44.83
C TYR A 103 4.76 3.36 45.67
N ARG A 104 5.66 4.21 45.15
CA ARG A 104 6.89 4.60 45.87
C ARG A 104 6.65 5.53 47.06
N SER A 105 5.55 6.29 47.09
CA SER A 105 5.14 7.08 48.27
C SER A 105 4.57 6.21 49.40
N GLY A 106 4.46 4.89 49.19
CA GLY A 106 4.01 3.94 50.22
C GLY A 106 2.48 3.85 50.34
N GLY A 107 1.74 4.29 49.32
CA GLY A 107 0.27 4.24 49.31
C GLY A 107 -0.41 5.29 50.20
N LEU A 108 0.37 6.26 50.70
CA LEU A 108 -0.14 7.39 51.46
C LEU A 108 -0.65 8.44 50.47
N ASP A 109 -1.96 8.70 50.48
CA ASP A 109 -2.59 9.63 49.54
C ASP A 109 -1.93 11.03 49.65
N PRO A 110 -1.56 11.66 48.53
CA PRO A 110 -0.89 12.96 48.54
C PRO A 110 -1.68 14.04 49.29
N SER A 111 -3.01 13.97 49.30
CA SER A 111 -3.88 14.87 50.07
C SER A 111 -3.78 14.64 51.58
N VAL A 112 -3.61 13.39 52.01
CA VAL A 112 -3.38 13.03 53.42
C VAL A 112 -1.99 13.48 53.84
N ALA A 113 -0.96 13.28 53.01
CA ALA A 113 0.39 13.80 53.28
C ALA A 113 0.41 15.33 53.41
N LEU A 114 -0.39 16.03 52.61
CA LEU A 114 -0.59 17.47 52.64
C LEU A 114 -1.20 17.97 53.95
N PHE A 115 -2.17 17.24 54.50
CA PHE A 115 -2.80 17.56 55.78
C PHE A 115 -1.81 17.54 56.95
N PHE A 116 -0.84 16.62 56.93
CA PHE A 116 0.21 16.51 57.95
C PHE A 116 1.43 17.42 57.70
N SER A 117 1.40 18.27 56.66
CA SER A 117 2.52 19.16 56.35
C SER A 117 2.60 20.32 57.36
N ALA A 118 3.82 20.61 57.82
CA ALA A 118 4.09 21.68 58.78
C ALA A 118 3.87 23.12 58.25
N ARG A 119 3.43 23.27 57.00
CA ARG A 119 3.28 24.57 56.29
C ARG A 119 1.85 24.78 55.76
N PRO A 120 0.89 25.16 56.62
CA PRO A 120 -0.52 25.39 56.24
C PRO A 120 -0.74 26.53 55.22
N GLU A 121 0.21 27.44 55.09
CA GLU A 121 0.23 28.61 54.19
C GLU A 121 0.33 28.18 52.72
N HIS A 122 0.97 27.04 52.47
CA HIS A 122 1.17 26.48 51.13
C HIS A 122 0.15 25.38 50.78
N TYR A 123 -0.75 25.04 51.71
CA TYR A 123 -1.70 23.94 51.53
C TYR A 123 -2.59 24.15 50.30
N LEU A 124 -3.19 25.33 50.15
CA LEU A 124 -4.11 25.62 49.03
C LEU A 124 -3.40 25.58 47.68
N ASP A 125 -2.16 26.07 47.61
CA ASP A 125 -1.34 26.01 46.39
C ASP A 125 -1.08 24.55 45.98
N GLN A 126 -0.63 23.72 46.92
CA GLN A 126 -0.35 22.32 46.68
C GLN A 126 -1.62 21.50 46.38
N ALA A 127 -2.73 21.77 47.06
CA ALA A 127 -4.03 21.17 46.79
C ALA A 127 -4.52 21.52 45.37
N SER A 128 -4.32 22.77 44.93
CA SER A 128 -4.68 23.18 43.56
C SER A 128 -3.83 22.47 42.49
N VAL A 129 -2.55 22.21 42.77
CA VAL A 129 -1.68 21.43 41.88
C VAL A 129 -2.15 19.99 41.81
N LEU A 130 -2.48 19.38 42.95
CA LEU A 130 -2.98 18.00 43.02
C LEU A 130 -4.30 17.83 42.27
N ASP A 131 -5.24 18.77 42.43
CA ASP A 131 -6.51 18.78 41.70
C ASP A 131 -6.31 18.85 40.17
N ARG A 132 -5.43 19.74 39.71
CA ARG A 132 -5.07 19.84 38.28
C ARG A 132 -4.46 18.56 37.75
N VAL A 133 -3.59 17.92 38.55
CA VAL A 133 -2.97 16.65 38.22
C VAL A 133 -4.02 15.54 38.12
N GLY A 134 -4.95 15.44 39.09
CA GLY A 134 -6.05 14.47 39.06
C GLY A 134 -6.99 14.68 37.86
N THR A 135 -7.36 15.92 37.57
CA THR A 135 -8.18 16.27 36.40
C THR A 135 -7.51 15.87 35.09
N ARG A 136 -6.19 16.11 34.97
CA ARG A 136 -5.40 15.70 33.80
C ARG A 136 -5.38 14.19 33.63
N GLN A 137 -5.19 13.43 34.71
CA GLN A 137 -5.18 11.96 34.69
C GLN A 137 -6.54 11.39 34.30
N ALA A 138 -7.63 11.92 34.86
CA ALA A 138 -8.97 11.54 34.48
C ALA A 138 -9.22 11.79 32.98
N GLY A 139 -8.70 12.90 32.44
CA GLY A 139 -8.67 13.19 31.01
C GLY A 139 -7.90 12.12 30.21
N GLN A 140 -6.67 11.81 30.60
CA GLN A 140 -5.82 10.80 29.95
C GLN A 140 -6.43 9.40 29.98
N LEU A 141 -7.10 9.02 31.08
CA LEU A 141 -7.79 7.73 31.19
C LEU A 141 -9.01 7.68 30.25
N ARG A 142 -9.78 8.77 30.14
CA ARG A 142 -10.86 8.88 29.15
C ARG A 142 -10.32 8.78 27.73
N GLU A 143 -9.24 9.49 27.42
CA GLU A 143 -8.56 9.44 26.12
C GLU A 143 -8.07 8.02 25.79
N LEU A 144 -7.47 7.32 26.76
CA LEU A 144 -7.02 5.93 26.59
C LEU A 144 -8.19 5.00 26.28
N ARG A 145 -9.30 5.10 27.02
CA ARG A 145 -10.50 4.29 26.78
C ARG A 145 -11.11 4.55 25.41
N THR A 146 -11.12 5.80 24.96
CA THR A 146 -11.59 6.15 23.62
C THR A 146 -10.65 5.60 22.55
N THR A 147 -9.34 5.82 22.68
CA THR A 147 -8.34 5.32 21.72
C THR A 147 -8.38 3.79 21.61
N LEU A 148 -8.56 3.06 22.73
CA LEU A 148 -8.70 1.60 22.70
C LEU A 148 -9.93 1.13 21.91
N ARG A 149 -11.06 1.84 22.04
CA ARG A 149 -12.27 1.55 21.25
C ARG A 149 -12.06 1.85 19.78
N GLU A 150 -11.45 2.98 19.46
CA GLU A 150 -11.12 3.37 18.08
C GLU A 150 -10.20 2.34 17.42
N VAL A 151 -9.12 1.92 18.10
CA VAL A 151 -8.21 0.88 17.61
C VAL A 151 -8.96 -0.45 17.39
N ALA A 152 -9.87 -0.83 18.28
CA ALA A 152 -10.65 -2.05 18.09
C ALA A 152 -11.57 -1.97 16.86
N GLN A 153 -12.23 -0.83 16.66
CA GLN A 153 -13.06 -0.58 15.48
C GLN A 153 -12.23 -0.60 14.20
N GLU A 154 -11.10 0.12 14.17
CA GLU A 154 -10.20 0.14 13.01
C GLU A 154 -9.65 -1.25 12.67
N ARG A 155 -9.41 -2.11 13.66
CA ARG A 155 -8.98 -3.50 13.44
C ARG A 155 -10.06 -4.29 12.71
N ALA A 156 -11.33 -4.13 13.11
CA ALA A 156 -12.45 -4.81 12.46
C ALA A 156 -12.63 -4.32 11.01
N GLU A 157 -12.55 -3.00 10.79
CA GLU A 157 -12.63 -2.42 9.44
C GLU A 157 -11.46 -2.88 8.55
N ALA A 158 -10.24 -2.89 9.09
CA ALA A 158 -9.06 -3.37 8.37
C ALA A 158 -9.17 -4.84 7.97
N ALA A 159 -9.73 -5.69 8.85
CA ALA A 159 -9.99 -7.10 8.54
C ALA A 159 -10.99 -7.25 7.38
N GLY A 160 -12.06 -6.45 7.37
CA GLY A 160 -13.01 -6.41 6.25
C GLY A 160 -12.35 -6.02 4.93
N LYS A 161 -11.55 -4.95 4.93
CA LYS A 161 -10.82 -4.48 3.74
C LYS A 161 -9.80 -5.49 3.24
N LEU A 162 -9.14 -6.21 4.14
CA LEU A 162 -8.21 -7.28 3.77
C LEU A 162 -8.94 -8.42 3.06
N ALA A 163 -10.11 -8.83 3.57
CA ALA A 163 -10.94 -9.83 2.92
C ALA A 163 -11.46 -9.36 1.55
N ASP A 164 -11.81 -8.09 1.40
CA ASP A 164 -12.15 -7.50 0.09
C ASP A 164 -10.95 -7.52 -0.87
N LEU A 165 -9.75 -7.18 -0.40
CA LEU A 165 -8.53 -7.22 -1.20
C LEU A 165 -8.22 -8.64 -1.70
N GLU A 166 -8.40 -9.65 -0.85
CA GLU A 166 -8.23 -11.05 -1.24
C GLU A 166 -9.24 -11.47 -2.31
N ARG A 167 -10.52 -11.12 -2.16
CA ARG A 167 -11.54 -11.33 -3.19
C ARG A 167 -11.21 -10.62 -4.50
N GLY A 168 -10.73 -9.38 -4.42
CA GLY A 168 -10.27 -8.59 -5.57
C GLY A 168 -9.13 -9.28 -6.32
N ARG A 169 -8.08 -9.71 -5.61
CA ARG A 169 -6.96 -10.47 -6.20
C ARG A 169 -7.42 -11.75 -6.90
N ALA A 170 -8.34 -12.49 -6.31
CA ALA A 170 -8.91 -13.68 -6.93
C ALA A 170 -9.71 -13.34 -8.21
N ALA A 171 -10.46 -12.24 -8.21
CA ALA A 171 -11.17 -11.75 -9.38
C ALA A 171 -10.20 -11.34 -10.50
N VAL A 172 -9.18 -10.54 -10.21
CA VAL A 172 -8.12 -10.14 -11.17
C VAL A 172 -7.47 -11.37 -11.81
N ALA A 173 -7.10 -12.37 -11.00
CA ALA A 173 -6.52 -13.61 -11.50
C ALA A 173 -7.48 -14.38 -12.43
N ARG A 174 -8.78 -14.40 -12.13
CA ARG A 174 -9.81 -15.02 -12.98
C ARG A 174 -9.97 -14.27 -14.30
N HIS A 175 -10.10 -12.94 -14.26
CA HIS A 175 -10.23 -12.13 -15.48
C HIS A 175 -8.99 -12.26 -16.37
N LYS A 176 -7.79 -12.27 -15.79
CA LYS A 176 -6.53 -12.50 -16.52
C LYS A 176 -6.51 -13.83 -17.26
N ARG A 177 -7.02 -14.92 -16.64
CA ARG A 177 -7.15 -16.22 -17.31
C ARG A 177 -8.14 -16.16 -18.47
N ASN A 178 -9.27 -15.47 -18.29
CA ASN A 178 -10.28 -15.31 -19.35
C ASN A 178 -9.71 -14.56 -20.57
N VAL A 179 -9.05 -13.42 -20.34
CA VAL A 179 -8.36 -12.65 -21.39
C VAL A 179 -7.38 -13.54 -22.17
N ARG A 180 -6.52 -14.28 -21.46
CA ARG A 180 -5.56 -15.20 -22.09
C ARG A 180 -6.23 -16.29 -22.92
N ALA A 181 -7.32 -16.87 -22.41
CA ALA A 181 -8.08 -17.90 -23.12
C ALA A 181 -8.70 -17.36 -24.42
N LYS A 182 -9.32 -16.18 -24.38
CA LYS A 182 -9.93 -15.55 -25.56
C LYS A 182 -8.90 -15.14 -26.60
N LEU A 183 -7.78 -14.55 -26.18
CA LEU A 183 -6.67 -14.21 -27.08
C LEU A 183 -6.04 -15.47 -27.70
N ALA A 184 -5.93 -16.57 -26.95
CA ALA A 184 -5.42 -17.83 -27.48
C ALA A 184 -6.38 -18.46 -28.50
N ALA A 185 -7.70 -18.35 -28.28
CA ALA A 185 -8.70 -18.80 -29.25
C ALA A 185 -8.63 -17.97 -30.54
N ALA A 186 -8.55 -16.64 -30.43
CA ALA A 186 -8.44 -15.74 -31.58
C ALA A 186 -7.20 -16.03 -32.44
N ARG A 187 -6.07 -16.40 -31.82
CA ARG A 187 -4.81 -16.72 -32.52
C ARG A 187 -4.79 -18.09 -33.21
N ARG A 188 -5.74 -18.97 -32.91
CA ARG A 188 -5.83 -20.33 -33.49
C ARG A 188 -6.74 -20.39 -34.73
N LEU A 189 -7.56 -19.37 -34.94
CA LEU A 189 -8.31 -19.11 -36.16
C LEU A 189 -7.41 -18.40 -37.18
#